data_AF-A0A7X8X8W7-F1
#
_entry.id   AF-A0A7X8X8W7-F1
#
_cell.length_a   1.000
_cell.length_b   1.000
_cell.length_c   1.000
_cell.angle_alpha   90.00
_cell.angle_beta   90.00
_cell.angle_gamma   90.00
#
_symmetry.space_group_name_H-M   'P 1'
#
loop_
_entity.id
_entity.type
_entity.pdbx_description
1 polymer ?
#
loop_
_entity_poly.entity_id
_entity_poly.type
_entity_poly.pdbx_seq_one_letter_code
_entity_poly.pdbx_strand_id
1 'polypeptide(L)'
;MANTLVQFRVDESERAEAAQICSHLGIDLPTYLRMCMTRLVKVKGIPFSMKLEDINMNKGVSAMKRASEIAKEKGISEMTLDEINAEIAEVRK
;
A
#
# COMPACT_ATOMS: atom_id res chain seq x y z
N MET A 1 -0.31 2.10 35.99
CA MET A 1 -0.69 2.87 34.78
C MET A 1 -2.12 3.32 34.97
N ALA A 2 -2.42 4.61 34.73
CA ALA A 2 -3.80 5.10 34.82
C ALA A 2 -4.59 4.56 33.63
N ASN A 3 -5.72 3.91 33.90
CA ASN A 3 -6.67 3.49 32.87
C ASN A 3 -7.73 4.58 32.71
N THR A 4 -7.92 5.05 31.48
CA THR A 4 -8.94 6.06 31.14
C THR A 4 -9.96 5.44 30.20
N LEU A 5 -11.24 5.71 30.46
CA LEU A 5 -12.34 5.27 29.60
C LEU A 5 -12.46 6.18 28.38
N VAL A 6 -12.57 5.59 27.19
CA VAL A 6 -12.83 6.29 25.93
C VAL A 6 -14.19 5.86 25.39
N GLN A 7 -15.06 6.81 25.08
CA GLN A 7 -16.40 6.56 24.52
C GLN A 7 -16.47 7.07 23.08
N PHE A 8 -17.06 6.26 22.21
CA PHE A 8 -17.30 6.59 20.80
C PHE A 8 -18.80 6.52 20.51
N ARG A 9 -19.29 7.46 19.70
CA ARG A 9 -20.59 7.33 19.04
C ARG A 9 -20.36 6.65 17.71
N VAL A 10 -21.13 5.60 17.44
CA VAL A 10 -21.04 4.78 16.23
C VAL A 10 -22.43 4.21 15.95
N ASP A 11 -22.73 3.93 14.70
CA ASP A 11 -23.94 3.20 14.35
C ASP A 11 -23.90 1.77 14.92
N GLU A 12 -25.06 1.25 15.34
CA GLU A 12 -25.11 -0.07 15.95
C GLU A 12 -24.76 -1.19 14.95
N SER A 13 -25.16 -1.04 13.69
CA SER A 13 -24.86 -2.02 12.64
C SER A 13 -23.37 -2.04 12.29
N GLU A 14 -22.75 -0.88 12.12
CA GLU A 14 -21.31 -0.75 11.89
C GLU A 14 -20.50 -1.34 13.06
N ARG A 15 -20.94 -1.09 14.30
CA ARG A 15 -20.29 -1.67 15.49
C ARG A 15 -20.36 -3.19 15.49
N ALA A 16 -21.52 -3.75 15.15
CA ALA A 16 -21.73 -5.19 15.12
C ALA A 16 -20.86 -5.86 14.05
N GLU A 17 -20.82 -5.29 12.84
CA GLU A 17 -19.97 -5.78 11.75
C GLU A 17 -18.48 -5.71 12.10
N ALA A 18 -18.01 -4.58 12.62
CA ALA A 18 -16.61 -4.42 13.05
C ALA A 18 -16.23 -5.44 14.15
N ALA A 19 -17.13 -5.70 15.10
CA ALA A 19 -16.91 -6.68 16.15
C ALA A 19 -16.85 -8.11 15.60
N GLN A 20 -17.69 -8.45 14.61
CA GLN A 20 -17.62 -9.75 13.91
C GLN A 20 -16.29 -9.92 13.19
N ILE A 21 -15.84 -8.92 12.41
CA ILE A 21 -14.54 -8.96 11.71
C ILE A 21 -13.39 -9.18 12.70
N CYS A 22 -13.36 -8.43 13.81
CA CYS A 22 -12.35 -8.61 14.84
C CYS A 22 -12.38 -10.04 15.42
N SER A 23 -13.58 -10.57 15.70
CA SER A 23 -13.76 -11.92 16.25
C SER A 23 -13.25 -13.01 15.29
N HIS A 24 -13.50 -12.85 13.97
CA HIS A 24 -12.95 -13.74 12.94
C HIS A 24 -11.42 -13.70 12.88
N LEU A 25 -10.81 -12.57 13.22
CA LEU A 25 -9.36 -12.40 13.35
C LEU A 25 -8.80 -12.86 14.71
N GLY A 26 -9.67 -13.32 15.62
CA GLY A 26 -9.28 -13.82 16.95
C GLY A 26 -9.01 -12.72 17.98
N ILE A 27 -9.49 -11.50 17.77
CA ILE A 27 -9.34 -10.37 18.70
C ILE A 27 -10.69 -9.69 18.98
N ASP A 28 -10.82 -8.97 20.09
CA ASP A 28 -12.01 -8.16 20.36
C ASP A 28 -11.84 -6.73 19.79
N LEU A 29 -12.98 -6.06 19.56
CA LEU A 29 -13.00 -4.69 19.04
C LEU A 29 -12.21 -3.70 19.93
N PRO A 30 -12.30 -3.75 21.27
CA PRO A 30 -11.45 -2.92 22.14
C PRO A 30 -9.95 -3.15 21.97
N THR A 31 -9.48 -4.40 21.76
CA THR A 31 -8.06 -4.68 21.50
C THR A 31 -7.62 -4.08 20.19
N TYR A 32 -8.43 -4.22 19.14
CA TYR A 32 -8.15 -3.58 17.86
C TYR A 32 -7.99 -2.05 17.99
N LEU A 33 -8.93 -1.38 18.67
CA LEU A 33 -8.87 0.07 18.88
C LEU A 33 -7.62 0.49 19.69
N ARG A 34 -7.25 -0.27 20.72
CA ARG A 34 -5.99 -0.04 21.46
C ARG A 34 -4.77 -0.18 20.57
N MET A 35 -4.72 -1.20 19.71
CA MET A 35 -3.62 -1.39 18.75
C MET A 35 -3.51 -0.20 17.79
N CYS A 36 -4.63 0.29 17.28
CA CYS A 36 -4.66 1.49 16.43
C CYS A 36 -4.12 2.72 17.15
N MET A 37 -4.53 2.96 18.40
CA MET A 37 -4.02 4.07 19.21
C MET A 37 -2.50 3.96 19.44
N THR A 38 -2.00 2.78 19.81
CA THR A 38 -0.56 2.55 19.98
C THR A 38 0.20 2.78 18.67
N ARG A 39 -0.34 2.29 17.55
CA ARG A 39 0.30 2.46 16.24
C ARG A 39 0.33 3.93 15.83
N LEU A 40 -0.76 4.66 16.04
CA LEU A 40 -0.87 6.09 15.74
C LEU A 40 0.25 6.89 16.42
N VAL A 41 0.45 6.66 17.72
CA VAL A 41 1.51 7.33 18.49
C VAL A 41 2.90 6.91 17.98
N LYS A 42 3.11 5.61 17.74
CA LYS A 42 4.42 5.08 17.31
C LYS A 42 4.86 5.63 15.95
N VAL A 43 3.93 5.82 15.01
CA VAL A 43 4.25 6.32 13.65
C VAL A 43 4.04 7.82 13.49
N LYS A 44 3.56 8.51 14.53
CA LYS A 44 3.16 9.93 14.48
C LYS A 44 2.21 10.23 13.31
N GLY A 45 1.23 9.37 13.08
CA GLY A 45 0.31 9.47 11.94
C GLY A 45 -0.83 8.46 11.99
N ILE A 46 -1.76 8.57 11.04
CA ILE A 46 -2.96 7.71 11.00
C ILE A 46 -2.58 6.26 10.65
N PRO A 47 -3.07 5.25 11.40
CA PRO A 47 -2.65 3.85 11.26
C PRO A 47 -3.40 3.08 10.15
N PHE A 48 -3.79 3.76 9.07
CA PHE A 48 -4.32 3.19 7.84
C PHE A 48 -3.93 4.08 6.66
N SER A 49 -3.87 3.51 5.45
CA SER A 49 -3.54 4.24 4.23
C SER A 49 -4.66 5.23 3.91
N MET A 50 -4.42 6.54 4.07
CA MET A 50 -5.36 7.60 3.66
C MET A 50 -5.11 7.98 2.20
N LYS A 51 -5.11 6.98 1.31
CA LYS A 51 -5.03 7.20 -0.13
C LYS A 51 -6.23 6.52 -0.75
N LEU A 52 -6.88 7.20 -1.70
CA LEU A 52 -7.61 6.51 -2.75
C LEU A 52 -6.54 5.64 -3.43
N GLU A 53 -6.45 4.38 -3.01
CA GLU A 53 -5.65 3.41 -3.74
C GLU A 53 -6.31 3.31 -5.10
N ASP A 54 -5.56 3.68 -6.14
CA ASP A 54 -5.95 3.35 -7.50
C ASP A 54 -5.90 1.82 -7.55
N ILE A 55 -7.06 1.19 -7.26
CA ILE A 55 -7.24 -0.25 -6.97
C ILE A 55 -6.67 -1.11 -8.12
N ASN A 56 -6.37 -0.50 -9.27
CA ASN A 56 -5.92 -1.13 -10.49
C ASN A 56 -4.43 -0.97 -10.85
N MET A 57 -3.61 -0.24 -10.09
CA MET A 57 -2.19 -0.09 -10.43
C MET A 57 -1.28 -0.96 -9.56
N ASN A 58 -1.16 -2.23 -9.95
CA ASN A 58 -0.03 -3.07 -9.56
C ASN A 58 1.28 -2.28 -9.80
N LYS A 59 2.11 -2.12 -8.76
CA LYS A 59 3.37 -1.36 -8.83
C LYS A 59 4.29 -1.85 -9.96
N GLY A 60 4.23 -3.15 -10.30
CA GLY A 60 4.95 -3.70 -11.44
C GLY A 60 4.43 -3.17 -12.77
N VAL A 61 3.10 -3.08 -12.93
CA VAL A 61 2.45 -2.56 -14.14
C VAL A 61 2.74 -1.07 -14.33
N SER A 62 2.72 -0.28 -13.26
CA SER A 62 3.06 1.15 -13.35
C SER A 62 4.55 1.39 -13.63
N ALA A 63 5.45 0.54 -13.12
CA ALA A 63 6.86 0.57 -13.46
C ALA A 63 7.11 0.21 -14.93
N MET A 64 6.47 -0.86 -15.44
CA MET A 64 6.56 -1.26 -16.85
C MET A 64 6.02 -0.18 -17.81
N LYS A 65 4.90 0.46 -17.45
CA LYS A 65 4.32 1.54 -18.26
C LYS A 65 5.27 2.74 -18.34
N ARG A 66 5.85 3.16 -17.22
CA ARG A 66 6.88 4.22 -17.21
C ARG A 66 8.13 3.85 -17.99
N ALA A 67 8.62 2.61 -17.88
CA ALA A 67 9.76 2.15 -18.66
C ALA A 67 9.47 2.20 -20.18
N SER A 68 8.25 1.83 -20.57
CA SER A 68 7.80 1.90 -21.97
C SER A 68 7.69 3.34 -22.47
N GLU A 69 7.22 4.27 -21.63
CA GLU A 69 7.17 5.71 -21.96
C GLU A 69 8.59 6.29 -22.16
N ILE A 70 9.51 5.98 -21.24
CA ILE A 70 10.92 6.39 -21.35
C ILE A 70 11.57 5.82 -22.62
N ALA A 71 11.30 4.56 -22.96
CA ALA A 71 11.81 3.94 -24.17
C ALA A 71 11.30 4.65 -25.45
N LYS A 72 10.06 5.17 -25.43
CA LYS A 72 9.50 5.94 -26.55
C LYS A 72 10.15 7.31 -26.68
N GLU A 73 10.29 8.03 -25.55
CA GLU A 73 10.96 9.33 -25.53
C GLU A 73 12.41 9.27 -25.98
N LYS A 74 13.10 8.17 -25.64
CA LYS A 74 14.49 7.92 -26.04
C LYS A 74 14.62 7.31 -27.43
N GLY A 75 13.52 7.00 -28.12
CA GLY A 75 13.54 6.42 -29.47
C GLY A 75 14.05 4.98 -29.53
N ILE A 76 14.15 4.30 -28.39
CA ILE A 76 14.71 2.93 -28.26
C ILE A 76 13.62 1.85 -28.16
N SER A 77 12.36 2.21 -28.43
CA SER A 77 11.22 1.28 -28.28
C SER A 77 11.23 0.13 -29.28
N GLU A 78 11.88 0.31 -30.43
CA GLU A 78 11.89 -0.63 -31.54
C GLU A 78 13.28 -1.26 -31.76
N MET A 79 14.16 -1.22 -30.75
CA MET A 79 15.49 -1.81 -30.88
C MET A 79 15.42 -3.32 -31.07
N THR A 80 16.14 -3.83 -32.06
CA THR A 80 16.27 -5.27 -32.32
C THR A 80 17.17 -5.94 -31.27
N LEU A 81 17.04 -7.26 -31.12
CA LEU A 81 17.89 -8.04 -30.19
C LEU A 81 19.39 -7.89 -30.48
N ASP A 82 19.76 -7.73 -31.76
CA ASP A 82 21.14 -7.57 -32.17
C ASP A 82 21.71 -6.21 -31.75
N GLU A 83 20.92 -5.14 -31.90
CA GLU A 83 21.28 -3.78 -31.45
C GLU A 83 21.38 -3.70 -29.92
N ILE A 84 20.45 -4.35 -29.21
CA ILE A 84 20.48 -4.45 -27.74
C ILE A 84 21.77 -5.16 -27.28
N ASN A 85 22.10 -6.29 -27.91
CA ASN A 85 23.29 -7.05 -27.55
C ASN A 85 24.59 -6.29 -27.88
N ALA A 86 24.61 -5.52 -28.96
CA ALA A 86 25.75 -4.66 -29.30
C ALA A 86 25.98 -3.57 -28.25
N GLU A 87 24.94 -2.86 -27.81
CA GLU A 87 25.04 -1.84 -26.76
C GLU A 87 25.49 -2.43 -25.42
N ILE A 88 24.92 -3.58 -25.02
CA ILE A 88 25.33 -4.28 -23.79
C ILE A 88 26.80 -4.70 -23.86
N ALA A 89 27.27 -5.16 -25.01
CA ALA A 89 28.66 -5.55 -25.21
C ALA A 89 29.63 -4.37 -25.17
N GLU A 90 29.22 -3.18 -25.66
CA GLU A 90 30.02 -1.95 -25.55
C GLU A 90 30.13 -1.44 -24.11
N VAL A 91 29.04 -1.47 -23.34
CA VAL A 91 29.03 -0.98 -21.94
C VAL A 91 29.75 -1.92 -20.97
N ARG A 92 29.78 -3.22 -21.26
CA ARG A 92 30.46 -4.24 -20.42
C ARG A 92 31.94 -4.43 -20.75
N LYS A 93 32.47 -3.66 -21.70
CA LYS A 93 33.88 -3.67 -22.11
C LYS A 93 34.74 -2.85 -21.16
#